data_AF-E3MDT0-F1
#
_entry.id   AF-E3MDT0-F1
#
_cell.length_a   1.000
_cell.length_b   1.000
_cell.length_c   1.000
_cell.angle_alpha   90.00
_cell.angle_beta   90.00
_cell.angle_gamma   90.00
#
_symmetry.space_group_name_H-M   'P 1'
#
loop_
_entity.id
_entity.type
_entity.pdbx_description
1 polymer ?
#
loop_
_entity_poly.entity_id
_entity_poly.type
_entity_poly.pdbx_seq_one_letter_code
_entity_poly.pdbx_strand_id
1 'polypeptide(L)'
;MSTTLSYPGLRYVLEFLDPMRRIHIASRNHSLRIIDKTIPIRMKELGMNRYGLNLNVYLIDTFNDNELRFRSGFRKDLGRTLPLNLKPKEAMKKLLHSYLGIRSKIYVNCLLFVSAIPKFVPPNILLQINEFRCSVCYSEHFLPIIDPSSFLLKKLRTTIDKPDHLNHPVLTSAKELIVLHGFDGLTQLINQNNTNKHVAFEINTFRPEDPIVLIRHWMKHGKEIGTAFKFHDYGNNQRTMHLLLEEFKEFEKER
;
A
#
# COMPACT_ATOMS: atom_id res chain seq x y z
N MET A 1 2.13 -15.58 -43.75
CA MET A 1 2.24 -14.13 -43.46
C MET A 1 2.50 -13.98 -41.98
N SER A 2 3.61 -13.39 -41.55
CA SER A 2 3.81 -13.10 -40.13
C SER A 2 2.91 -11.92 -39.75
N THR A 3 1.89 -12.17 -38.94
CA THR A 3 1.09 -11.11 -38.32
C THR A 3 1.96 -10.41 -37.28
N THR A 4 2.73 -9.43 -37.72
CA THR A 4 3.53 -8.58 -36.83
C THR A 4 2.62 -7.62 -36.08
N LEU A 5 2.87 -7.47 -34.78
CA LEU A 5 2.14 -6.52 -33.94
C LEU A 5 2.35 -5.08 -34.45
N SER A 6 1.26 -4.32 -34.57
CA SER A 6 1.31 -2.90 -34.89
C SER A 6 2.03 -2.12 -33.78
N TYR A 7 2.55 -0.93 -34.13
CA TYR A 7 3.23 -0.07 -33.16
C TYR A 7 2.36 0.31 -31.93
N PRO A 8 1.06 0.62 -32.08
CA PRO A 8 0.16 0.74 -30.93
C PRO A 8 0.07 -0.54 -30.10
N GLY A 9 -0.02 -1.70 -30.75
CA GLY A 9 -0.04 -3.00 -30.06
C GLY A 9 1.22 -3.24 -29.23
N LEU A 10 2.40 -2.96 -29.78
CA LEU A 10 3.67 -3.06 -29.05
C LEU A 10 3.73 -2.11 -27.85
N ARG A 11 3.19 -0.90 -27.98
CA ARG A 11 3.10 0.06 -26.87
C ARG A 11 2.26 -0.49 -25.72
N TYR A 12 1.10 -1.07 -26.02
CA TYR A 12 0.25 -1.73 -25.02
C TYR A 12 0.96 -2.92 -24.37
N VAL A 13 1.63 -3.77 -25.14
CA VAL A 13 2.40 -4.90 -24.59
C VAL A 13 3.45 -4.40 -23.60
N LEU A 14 4.18 -3.33 -23.93
CA LEU A 14 5.16 -2.74 -23.01
C LEU A 14 4.51 -2.10 -21.78
N GLU A 15 3.34 -1.47 -21.88
CA GLU A 15 2.65 -0.87 -20.73
C GLU A 15 2.28 -1.93 -19.67
N PHE A 16 1.84 -3.11 -20.10
CA PHE A 16 1.37 -4.19 -19.22
C PHE A 16 2.42 -5.28 -18.96
N LEU A 17 3.60 -5.20 -19.56
CA LEU A 17 4.71 -6.10 -19.26
C LEU A 17 5.16 -5.92 -17.81
N ASP A 18 5.50 -7.03 -17.15
CA ASP A 18 6.08 -7.00 -15.81
C ASP A 18 7.22 -5.96 -15.72
N PRO A 19 7.18 -5.03 -14.74
CA PRO A 19 8.13 -3.93 -14.60
C PRO A 19 9.59 -4.36 -14.72
N MET A 20 9.97 -5.46 -14.07
CA MET A 20 11.34 -5.93 -14.06
C MET A 20 11.76 -6.52 -15.40
N ARG A 21 10.89 -7.29 -16.06
CA ARG A 21 11.15 -7.77 -17.43
C ARG A 21 11.28 -6.61 -18.42
N ARG A 22 10.40 -5.61 -18.28
CA ARG A 22 10.43 -4.41 -19.12
C ARG A 22 11.71 -3.60 -18.94
N ILE A 23 12.11 -3.37 -17.68
CA ILE A 23 13.39 -2.74 -17.33
C ILE A 23 14.56 -3.50 -17.96
N HIS A 24 14.57 -4.83 -17.84
CA HIS A 24 15.62 -5.67 -18.39
C HIS A 24 15.72 -5.53 -19.92
N ILE A 25 14.61 -5.66 -20.64
CA ILE A 25 14.58 -5.53 -22.11
C ILE A 25 15.00 -4.12 -22.55
N ALA A 26 14.41 -3.08 -21.94
CA ALA A 26 14.71 -1.69 -22.27
C ALA A 26 16.18 -1.34 -21.97
N SER A 27 16.79 -1.91 -20.94
CA SER A 27 18.20 -1.65 -20.60
C SER A 27 19.19 -2.13 -21.66
N ARG A 28 18.80 -3.12 -22.48
CA ARG A 28 19.66 -3.78 -23.49
C ARG A 28 19.47 -3.22 -24.90
N ASN A 29 18.52 -2.31 -25.10
CA ASN A 29 18.23 -1.72 -26.41
C ASN A 29 18.06 -0.20 -26.28
N HIS A 30 18.93 0.56 -26.94
CA HIS A 30 18.98 2.01 -26.81
C HIS A 30 17.67 2.69 -27.26
N SER A 31 17.14 2.30 -28.43
CA SER A 31 15.90 2.86 -28.97
C SER A 31 14.70 2.58 -28.07
N LEU A 32 14.59 1.34 -27.58
CA LEU A 32 13.56 0.97 -26.61
C LEU A 32 13.72 1.71 -25.30
N ARG A 33 14.95 1.95 -24.82
CA ARG A 33 15.20 2.70 -23.58
C ARG A 33 14.63 4.11 -23.62
N ILE A 34 14.69 4.76 -24.77
CA ILE A 34 14.15 6.12 -24.98
C ILE A 34 12.62 6.06 -25.00
N ILE A 35 12.05 5.20 -25.85
CA ILE A 35 10.60 5.07 -26.02
C ILE A 35 9.93 4.57 -24.73
N ASP A 36 10.57 3.67 -24.00
CA ASP A 36 10.11 3.10 -22.72
C ASP A 36 9.75 4.18 -21.69
N LYS A 37 10.43 5.33 -21.68
CA LYS A 37 10.14 6.42 -20.74
C LYS A 37 8.85 7.16 -21.07
N THR A 38 8.39 7.09 -22.31
CA THR A 38 7.14 7.72 -22.77
C THR A 38 5.90 6.87 -22.51
N ILE A 39 6.10 5.59 -22.18
CA ILE A 39 5.03 4.62 -21.94
C ILE A 39 4.81 4.51 -20.42
N PRO A 40 3.57 4.67 -19.92
CA PRO A 40 3.28 4.48 -18.51
C PRO A 40 3.76 3.13 -18.00
N ILE A 41 4.12 3.05 -16.72
CA ILE A 41 4.47 1.78 -16.09
C ILE A 41 3.36 1.38 -15.12
N ARG A 42 2.98 0.10 -15.14
CA ARG A 42 1.96 -0.47 -14.27
C ARG A 42 2.58 -1.49 -13.33
N MET A 43 2.29 -1.37 -12.05
CA MET A 43 2.79 -2.28 -11.01
C MET A 43 1.63 -2.78 -10.18
N LYS A 44 1.68 -4.06 -9.79
CA LYS A 44 0.75 -4.61 -8.81
C LYS A 44 1.10 -4.08 -7.43
N GLU A 45 2.39 -4.09 -7.10
CA GLU A 45 2.88 -3.65 -5.80
C GLU A 45 4.19 -2.87 -5.96
N LEU A 46 4.27 -1.72 -5.30
CA LEU A 46 5.49 -0.94 -5.13
C LEU A 46 5.75 -0.79 -3.63
N GLY A 47 6.74 -1.52 -3.12
CA GLY A 47 7.16 -1.41 -1.73
C GLY A 47 8.39 -0.52 -1.59
N MET A 48 8.43 0.34 -0.57
CA MET A 48 9.60 1.15 -0.25
C MET A 48 10.00 0.97 1.20
N ASN A 49 11.29 0.76 1.43
CA ASN A 49 11.88 0.73 2.77
C ASN A 49 13.23 1.48 2.77
N ARG A 50 13.80 1.68 3.95
CA ARG A 50 15.04 2.46 4.15
C ARG A 50 16.21 2.05 3.24
N TYR A 51 16.30 0.78 2.82
CA TYR A 51 17.45 0.20 2.14
C TYR A 51 17.12 -0.40 0.76
N GLY A 52 15.86 -0.36 0.34
CA GLY A 52 15.42 -1.07 -0.84
C GLY A 52 14.00 -0.78 -1.30
N LEU A 53 13.67 -1.40 -2.41
CA LEU A 53 12.46 -1.22 -3.18
C LEU A 53 11.92 -2.59 -3.58
N ASN A 54 10.63 -2.82 -3.43
CA ASN A 54 9.95 -3.98 -3.97
C ASN A 54 9.21 -3.57 -5.25
N LEU A 55 9.52 -4.24 -6.35
CA LEU A 55 8.77 -4.14 -7.61
C LEU A 55 8.05 -5.47 -7.84
N ASN A 56 6.76 -5.52 -7.52
CA ASN A 56 6.00 -6.76 -7.47
C ASN A 56 6.71 -7.82 -6.59
N VAL A 57 7.22 -8.89 -7.20
CA VAL A 57 7.89 -10.02 -6.53
C VAL A 57 9.42 -9.88 -6.43
N TYR A 58 9.97 -8.75 -6.90
CA TYR A 58 11.41 -8.49 -6.88
C TYR A 58 11.77 -7.49 -5.81
N LEU A 59 12.71 -7.86 -4.95
CA LEU A 59 13.35 -6.96 -4.00
C LEU A 59 14.63 -6.42 -4.62
N ILE A 60 14.74 -5.10 -4.72
CA ILE A 60 15.94 -4.38 -5.10
C ILE A 60 16.53 -3.76 -3.85
N ASP A 61 17.73 -4.15 -3.47
CA ASP A 61 18.37 -3.65 -2.27
C ASP A 61 19.86 -3.40 -2.45
N THR A 62 20.38 -2.64 -1.50
CA THR A 62 21.82 -2.42 -1.33
C THR A 62 22.22 -2.70 0.12
N PHE A 63 21.70 -3.76 0.74
CA PHE A 63 22.02 -4.07 2.14
C PHE A 63 23.51 -4.41 2.32
N ASN A 64 24.15 -4.93 1.28
CA ASN A 64 25.60 -5.07 1.25
C ASN A 64 26.15 -3.79 0.62
N ASP A 65 26.93 -3.02 1.38
CA ASP A 65 27.36 -1.65 1.03
C ASP A 65 28.08 -1.50 -0.33
N ASN A 66 28.47 -2.61 -0.97
CA ASN A 66 29.17 -2.63 -2.25
C ASN A 66 28.40 -3.31 -3.38
N GLU A 67 27.15 -3.74 -3.17
CA GLU A 67 26.38 -4.46 -4.20
C GLU A 67 24.94 -3.96 -4.33
N LEU A 68 24.52 -3.80 -5.59
CA LEU A 68 23.11 -3.64 -5.94
C LEU A 68 22.55 -5.01 -6.33
N ARG A 69 21.57 -5.49 -5.57
CA ARG A 69 20.97 -6.81 -5.77
C ARG A 69 19.52 -6.71 -6.21
N PHE A 70 19.13 -7.67 -7.04
CA PHE A 70 17.78 -7.94 -7.49
C PHE A 70 17.45 -9.37 -7.10
N ARG A 71 16.61 -9.52 -6.10
CA ARG A 71 16.26 -10.81 -5.50
C ARG A 71 14.83 -11.17 -5.78
N SER A 72 14.56 -12.46 -5.97
CA SER A 72 13.20 -12.98 -6.10
C SER A 72 13.14 -14.39 -5.56
N GLY A 73 12.14 -14.71 -4.74
CA GLY A 73 11.97 -16.08 -4.22
C GLY A 73 11.74 -17.15 -5.30
N PHE A 74 11.53 -16.75 -6.56
CA PHE A 74 11.26 -17.64 -7.68
C PHE A 74 12.39 -17.70 -8.72
N ARG A 75 13.44 -16.88 -8.58
CA ARG A 75 14.50 -16.76 -9.60
C ARG A 75 15.87 -16.62 -8.95
N LYS A 76 16.91 -16.90 -9.74
CA LYS A 76 18.28 -16.63 -9.32
C LYS A 76 18.48 -15.14 -9.05
N ASP A 77 19.03 -14.84 -7.89
CA ASP A 77 19.41 -13.49 -7.50
C ASP A 77 20.47 -12.94 -8.48
N LEU A 78 20.31 -11.67 -8.84
CA LEU A 78 21.24 -10.94 -9.68
C LEU A 78 21.90 -9.83 -8.86
N GLY A 79 23.21 -9.82 -8.81
CA GLY A 79 24.00 -8.78 -8.15
C GLY A 79 24.86 -8.03 -9.15
N ARG A 80 25.07 -6.73 -8.91
CA ARG A 80 26.10 -5.94 -9.57
C ARG A 80 26.93 -5.23 -8.50
N THR A 81 28.23 -5.49 -8.50
CA THR A 81 29.18 -4.74 -7.67
C THR A 81 29.18 -3.27 -8.09
N LEU A 82 29.00 -2.40 -7.12
CA LEU A 82 29.04 -0.95 -7.31
C LEU A 82 30.50 -0.49 -7.39
N PRO A 83 30.81 0.54 -8.19
CA PRO A 83 32.11 1.20 -8.14
C PRO A 83 32.43 1.69 -6.73
N LEU A 84 33.70 1.59 -6.30
CA LEU A 84 34.15 1.96 -4.94
C LEU A 84 33.77 3.39 -4.52
N ASN A 85 33.63 4.30 -5.48
CA ASN A 85 33.27 5.70 -5.24
C ASN A 85 31.76 5.98 -5.26
N LEU A 86 30.92 5.01 -5.61
CA LEU A 86 29.48 5.20 -5.73
C LEU A 86 28.77 4.67 -4.49
N LYS A 87 28.22 5.59 -3.68
CA LYS A 87 27.48 5.21 -2.47
C LYS A 87 26.19 4.44 -2.82
N PRO A 88 25.82 3.40 -2.06
CA PRO A 88 24.58 2.63 -2.25
C PRO A 88 23.31 3.47 -2.45
N LYS A 89 23.11 4.48 -1.61
CA LYS A 89 21.94 5.37 -1.68
C LYS A 89 21.92 6.19 -2.98
N GLU A 90 23.07 6.59 -3.48
CA GLU A 90 23.19 7.31 -4.75
C GLU A 90 22.93 6.37 -5.94
N ALA A 91 23.40 5.13 -5.88
CA ALA A 91 23.09 4.10 -6.87
C ALA A 91 21.58 3.84 -6.92
N MET A 92 20.93 3.65 -5.78
CA MET A 92 19.48 3.47 -5.69
C MET A 92 18.71 4.70 -6.21
N LYS A 93 19.15 5.92 -5.86
CA LYS A 93 18.57 7.16 -6.36
C LYS A 93 18.68 7.27 -7.89
N LYS A 94 19.86 6.99 -8.46
CA LYS A 94 20.07 6.98 -9.92
C LYS A 94 19.18 5.93 -10.60
N LEU A 95 19.07 4.75 -10.00
CA LEU A 95 18.24 3.67 -10.50
C LEU A 95 16.75 4.06 -10.53
N LEU A 96 16.22 4.56 -9.41
CA LEU A 96 14.84 5.04 -9.31
C LEU A 96 14.55 6.22 -10.22
N HIS A 97 15.47 7.17 -10.31
CA HIS A 97 15.34 8.28 -11.25
C HIS A 97 15.24 7.76 -12.69
N SER A 98 16.09 6.80 -13.08
CA SER A 98 16.07 6.21 -14.42
C SER A 98 14.79 5.39 -14.71
N TYR A 99 14.20 4.74 -13.70
CA TYR A 99 13.04 3.88 -13.88
C TYR A 99 11.70 4.54 -13.60
N LEU A 100 11.63 5.53 -12.73
CA LEU A 100 10.39 6.18 -12.31
C LEU A 100 10.45 7.67 -12.57
N GLY A 101 11.52 8.35 -12.16
CA GLY A 101 11.59 9.82 -12.14
C GLY A 101 11.43 10.53 -13.51
N ILE A 102 11.74 9.86 -14.63
CA ILE A 102 11.59 10.43 -15.98
C ILE A 102 10.15 10.25 -16.52
N ARG A 103 9.35 9.38 -15.92
CA ARG A 103 8.01 9.04 -16.42
C ARG A 103 6.98 10.02 -15.91
N SER A 104 6.10 10.47 -16.79
CA SER A 104 4.96 11.31 -16.44
C SER A 104 3.80 10.55 -15.78
N LYS A 105 3.74 9.21 -15.96
CA LYS A 105 2.64 8.38 -15.43
C LYS A 105 3.16 7.06 -14.88
N ILE A 106 2.91 6.85 -13.58
CA ILE A 106 3.25 5.62 -12.86
C ILE A 106 1.98 5.14 -12.15
N TYR A 107 1.49 3.97 -12.56
CA TYR A 107 0.30 3.34 -11.98
C TYR A 107 0.73 2.22 -11.04
N VAL A 108 0.30 2.28 -9.79
CA VAL A 108 0.61 1.26 -8.78
C VAL A 108 -0.69 0.80 -8.15
N ASN A 109 -1.04 -0.49 -8.22
CA ASN A 109 -2.25 -0.93 -7.55
C ASN A 109 -2.12 -0.81 -6.02
N CYS A 110 -1.00 -1.26 -5.45
CA CYS A 110 -0.73 -1.15 -4.01
C CYS A 110 0.64 -0.50 -3.74
N LEU A 111 0.62 0.67 -3.10
CA LEU A 111 1.83 1.31 -2.56
C LEU A 111 2.04 0.85 -1.12
N LEU A 112 3.22 0.34 -0.81
CA LEU A 112 3.56 -0.20 0.50
C LEU A 112 4.74 0.56 1.12
N PHE A 113 4.56 1.06 2.34
CA PHE A 113 5.62 1.61 3.16
C PHE A 113 5.78 0.81 4.44
N VAL A 114 7.00 0.29 4.67
CA VAL A 114 7.34 -0.37 5.94
C VAL A 114 7.91 0.62 6.96
N SER A 115 8.45 1.75 6.48
CA SER A 115 8.98 2.85 7.30
C SER A 115 8.79 4.19 6.58
N ALA A 116 9.48 5.24 7.00
CA ALA A 116 9.44 6.55 6.36
C ALA A 116 9.87 6.51 4.88
N ILE A 117 9.51 7.56 4.13
CA ILE A 117 9.94 7.73 2.74
C ILE A 117 11.47 7.70 2.68
N PRO A 118 12.05 6.76 1.91
CA PRO A 118 13.49 6.70 1.78
C PRO A 118 14.04 7.94 1.09
N LYS A 119 15.16 8.48 1.60
CA LYS A 119 15.83 9.68 1.04
C LYS A 119 16.27 9.52 -0.43
N PHE A 120 16.29 8.30 -0.95
CA PHE A 120 16.63 8.02 -2.34
C PHE A 120 15.45 8.20 -3.30
N VAL A 121 14.21 8.34 -2.80
CA VAL A 121 13.02 8.55 -3.63
C VAL A 121 13.08 9.97 -4.21
N PRO A 122 13.04 10.13 -5.55
CA PRO A 122 13.00 11.45 -6.15
C PRO A 122 11.75 12.24 -5.73
N PRO A 123 11.88 13.56 -5.42
CA PRO A 123 10.77 14.38 -4.93
C PRO A 123 9.66 14.63 -5.95
N ASN A 124 9.94 14.43 -7.24
CA ASN A 124 9.01 14.75 -8.34
C ASN A 124 8.24 13.52 -8.85
N ILE A 125 8.33 12.38 -8.16
CA ILE A 125 7.57 11.19 -8.53
C ILE A 125 6.13 11.37 -8.06
N LEU A 126 5.18 11.27 -8.98
CA LEU A 126 3.75 11.19 -8.67
C LEU A 126 3.23 9.79 -9.02
N LEU A 127 2.70 9.10 -8.02
CA LEU A 127 2.15 7.76 -8.15
C LEU A 127 0.63 7.81 -8.17
N GLN A 128 0.01 7.25 -9.21
CA GLN A 128 -1.42 6.99 -9.22
C GLN A 128 -1.70 5.63 -8.58
N ILE A 129 -2.37 5.65 -7.43
CA ILE A 129 -2.52 4.47 -6.57
C ILE A 129 -3.98 4.10 -6.29
N ASN A 130 -4.26 2.81 -6.13
CA ASN A 130 -5.57 2.34 -5.68
C ASN A 130 -5.58 2.01 -4.19
N GLU A 131 -4.49 1.42 -3.69
CA GLU A 131 -4.34 0.99 -2.32
C GLU A 131 -3.07 1.59 -1.73
N PHE A 132 -3.15 2.02 -0.47
CA PHE A 132 -2.00 2.47 0.30
C PHE A 132 -1.91 1.64 1.58
N ARG A 133 -0.79 0.97 1.78
CA ARG A 133 -0.48 0.19 2.98
C ARG A 133 0.74 0.76 3.66
N CYS A 134 0.61 1.07 4.94
CA CYS A 134 1.67 1.59 5.77
C CYS A 134 1.75 0.75 7.04
N SER A 135 2.95 0.24 7.36
CA SER A 135 3.19 -0.44 8.64
C SER A 135 3.45 0.54 9.79
N VAL A 136 3.60 1.83 9.48
CA VAL A 136 3.73 2.92 10.45
C VAL A 136 2.49 3.81 10.38
N CYS A 137 2.39 4.76 11.32
CA CYS A 137 1.34 5.77 11.30
C CYS A 137 1.37 6.55 9.99
N TYR A 138 0.19 6.77 9.41
CA TYR A 138 0.07 7.67 8.27
C TYR A 138 0.60 9.07 8.63
N SER A 139 1.22 9.73 7.66
CA SER A 139 1.76 11.08 7.80
C SER A 139 1.59 11.82 6.49
N GLU A 140 1.32 13.13 6.56
CA GLU A 140 1.22 14.01 5.39
C GLU A 140 2.50 14.04 4.54
N HIS A 141 3.64 13.61 5.10
CA HIS A 141 4.88 13.46 4.34
C HIS A 141 4.76 12.51 3.15
N PHE A 142 3.74 11.63 3.09
CA PHE A 142 3.45 10.78 1.93
C PHE A 142 2.69 11.48 0.80
N LEU A 143 2.04 12.61 1.06
CA LEU A 143 1.26 13.33 0.05
C LEU A 143 2.07 13.76 -1.18
N PRO A 144 3.33 14.26 -1.05
CA PRO A 144 4.09 14.73 -2.20
C PRO A 144 4.39 13.67 -3.27
N ILE A 145 4.31 12.37 -2.92
CA ILE A 145 4.60 11.28 -3.86
C ILE A 145 3.34 10.60 -4.43
N ILE A 146 2.16 10.99 -3.97
CA ILE A 146 0.88 10.42 -4.38
C ILE A 146 0.17 11.45 -5.27
N ASP A 147 -0.24 11.02 -6.46
CA ASP A 147 -1.06 11.83 -7.34
C ASP A 147 -2.42 12.12 -6.67
N PRO A 148 -2.86 13.39 -6.55
CA PRO A 148 -4.13 13.76 -5.96
C PRO A 148 -5.36 13.05 -6.55
N SER A 149 -5.29 12.58 -7.81
CA SER A 149 -6.35 11.75 -8.41
C SER A 149 -6.59 10.44 -7.64
N SER A 150 -5.68 10.06 -6.74
CA SER A 150 -5.72 8.84 -5.94
C SER A 150 -6.34 9.05 -4.55
N PHE A 151 -6.71 10.27 -4.16
CA PHE A 151 -7.17 10.57 -2.79
C PHE A 151 -8.56 9.98 -2.45
N LEU A 152 -9.22 9.30 -3.38
CA LEU A 152 -10.29 8.33 -3.10
C LEU A 152 -9.74 6.91 -3.18
N LEU A 153 -8.93 6.53 -2.19
CA LEU A 153 -8.33 5.20 -2.13
C LEU A 153 -9.39 4.11 -2.05
N LYS A 154 -9.18 3.01 -2.78
CA LYS A 154 -10.00 1.80 -2.62
C LYS A 154 -9.73 1.14 -1.27
N LYS A 155 -8.48 1.19 -0.81
CA LYS A 155 -8.05 0.58 0.46
C LYS A 155 -6.93 1.38 1.10
N LEU A 156 -7.05 1.66 2.38
CA LEU A 156 -6.00 2.22 3.21
C LEU A 156 -5.76 1.29 4.39
N ARG A 157 -4.52 0.87 4.61
CA ARG A 157 -4.11 0.11 5.80
C ARG A 157 -3.03 0.86 6.55
N THR A 158 -3.24 1.22 7.81
CA THR A 158 -2.25 1.98 8.60
C THR A 158 -2.51 1.88 10.11
N THR A 159 -1.56 2.39 10.90
CA THR A 159 -1.69 2.63 12.34
C THR A 159 -2.32 4.00 12.59
N ILE A 160 -3.20 4.08 13.58
CA ILE A 160 -3.84 5.32 14.05
C ILE A 160 -3.61 5.45 15.55
N ASP A 161 -2.53 6.12 15.94
CA ASP A 161 -2.11 6.29 17.35
C ASP A 161 -2.59 7.60 17.97
N LYS A 162 -3.14 8.53 17.18
CA LYS A 162 -3.63 9.83 17.64
C LYS A 162 -5.02 10.13 17.08
N PRO A 163 -5.92 10.76 17.86
CA PRO A 163 -7.23 11.19 17.39
C PRO A 163 -7.17 12.10 16.16
N ASP A 164 -6.22 13.04 16.15
CA ASP A 164 -6.08 14.05 15.08
C ASP A 164 -5.83 13.45 13.70
N HIS A 165 -5.37 12.19 13.62
CA HIS A 165 -5.18 11.52 12.35
C HIS A 165 -6.51 11.36 11.58
N LEU A 166 -7.63 11.18 12.30
CA LEU A 166 -8.95 11.11 11.68
C LEU A 166 -9.43 12.47 11.13
N ASN A 167 -8.68 13.56 11.31
CA ASN A 167 -8.94 14.82 10.63
C ASN A 167 -8.36 14.83 9.21
N HIS A 168 -7.46 13.91 8.86
CA HIS A 168 -6.86 13.89 7.52
C HIS A 168 -7.82 13.28 6.49
N PRO A 169 -8.14 13.98 5.39
CA PRO A 169 -9.08 13.51 4.38
C PRO A 169 -8.72 12.15 3.78
N VAL A 170 -7.43 11.82 3.65
CA VAL A 170 -6.98 10.54 3.11
C VAL A 170 -7.43 9.35 3.98
N LEU A 171 -7.49 9.54 5.30
CA LEU A 171 -7.93 8.51 6.23
C LEU A 171 -9.44 8.33 6.17
N THR A 172 -10.17 9.43 6.12
CA THR A 172 -11.64 9.44 6.17
C THR A 172 -12.29 9.15 4.81
N SER A 173 -11.64 9.45 3.69
CA SER A 173 -12.21 9.27 2.34
C SER A 173 -12.04 7.86 1.75
N ALA A 174 -11.20 7.01 2.33
CA ALA A 174 -10.92 5.67 1.80
C ALA A 174 -12.18 4.78 1.83
N LYS A 175 -12.39 3.97 0.78
CA LYS A 175 -13.56 3.07 0.71
C LYS A 175 -13.48 1.94 1.75
N GLU A 176 -12.28 1.44 1.99
CA GLU A 176 -11.97 0.44 3.02
C GLU A 176 -10.78 0.92 3.84
N LEU A 177 -10.99 1.09 5.16
CA LEU A 177 -9.96 1.42 6.13
C LEU A 177 -9.60 0.17 6.94
N ILE A 178 -8.32 -0.18 7.02
CA ILE A 178 -7.81 -1.28 7.82
C ILE A 178 -6.87 -0.69 8.88
N VAL A 179 -7.24 -0.82 10.14
CA VAL A 179 -6.48 -0.33 11.28
C VAL A 179 -5.56 -1.43 11.78
N LEU A 180 -4.24 -1.19 11.68
CA LEU A 180 -3.18 -2.11 12.11
C LEU A 180 -2.92 -2.05 13.62
N HIS A 181 -2.80 -0.83 14.14
CA HIS A 181 -2.69 -0.53 15.57
C HIS A 181 -3.49 0.73 15.89
N GLY A 182 -4.02 0.80 17.11
CA GLY A 182 -4.92 1.86 17.56
C GLY A 182 -4.64 2.29 18.99
N PHE A 183 -5.46 3.21 19.50
CA PHE A 183 -5.53 3.57 20.92
C PHE A 183 -6.92 3.23 21.48
N ASP A 184 -7.04 3.18 22.80
CA ASP A 184 -8.30 2.90 23.48
C ASP A 184 -9.36 3.96 23.13
N GLY A 185 -10.53 3.53 22.68
CA GLY A 185 -11.60 4.44 22.24
C GLY A 185 -11.61 4.74 20.74
N LEU A 186 -10.62 4.24 19.98
CA LEU A 186 -10.53 4.48 18.54
C LEU A 186 -11.74 3.95 17.77
N THR A 187 -12.28 2.79 18.15
CA THR A 187 -13.44 2.17 17.48
C THR A 187 -14.68 3.07 17.57
N GLN A 188 -14.92 3.69 18.72
CA GLN A 188 -16.01 4.64 18.93
C GLN A 188 -15.75 5.95 18.20
N LEU A 189 -14.51 6.45 18.22
CA LEU A 189 -14.15 7.68 17.51
C LEU A 189 -14.32 7.52 15.98
N ILE A 190 -13.88 6.40 15.41
CA ILE A 190 -14.11 6.09 13.99
C ILE A 190 -15.61 5.98 13.72
N ASN A 191 -16.38 5.34 14.61
CA ASN A 191 -17.82 5.23 14.45
C ASN A 191 -18.53 6.59 14.41
N GLN A 192 -18.09 7.56 15.23
CA GLN A 192 -18.63 8.93 15.30
C GLN A 192 -18.23 9.78 14.09
N ASN A 193 -16.96 9.74 13.68
CA ASN A 193 -16.41 10.57 12.61
C ASN A 193 -16.66 10.02 11.20
N ASN A 194 -17.41 8.91 11.07
CA ASN A 194 -17.26 7.99 9.96
C ASN A 194 -17.72 8.54 8.59
N THR A 195 -16.79 8.67 7.65
CA THR A 195 -17.08 8.68 6.20
C THR A 195 -16.65 7.38 5.50
N ASN A 196 -15.91 6.49 6.18
CA ASN A 196 -15.48 5.20 5.63
C ASN A 196 -16.60 4.15 5.75
N LYS A 197 -17.10 3.61 4.63
CA LYS A 197 -18.18 2.60 4.70
C LYS A 197 -17.72 1.24 5.23
N HIS A 198 -16.46 0.89 5.01
CA HIS A 198 -15.91 -0.38 5.48
C HIS A 198 -14.67 -0.15 6.33
N VAL A 199 -14.72 -0.63 7.58
CA VAL A 199 -13.61 -0.52 8.53
C VAL A 199 -13.26 -1.92 9.02
N ALA A 200 -11.97 -2.26 9.05
CA ALA A 200 -11.48 -3.49 9.63
C ALA A 200 -10.41 -3.21 10.68
N PHE A 201 -10.46 -3.95 11.77
CA PHE A 201 -9.59 -3.84 12.93
C PHE A 201 -8.76 -5.12 13.04
N GLU A 202 -7.43 -5.00 12.96
CA GLU A 202 -6.51 -6.12 13.19
C GLU A 202 -6.35 -6.41 14.69
N ILE A 203 -5.62 -7.47 15.04
CA ILE A 203 -5.46 -7.90 16.44
C ILE A 203 -4.86 -6.77 17.28
N ASN A 204 -5.33 -6.66 18.54
CA ASN A 204 -4.83 -5.70 19.52
C ASN A 204 -5.11 -4.23 19.16
N THR A 205 -6.04 -3.97 18.24
CA THR A 205 -6.47 -2.60 17.88
C THR A 205 -7.75 -2.16 18.56
N PHE A 206 -8.44 -3.08 19.23
CA PHE A 206 -9.71 -2.86 19.89
C PHE A 206 -9.78 -3.68 21.18
N ARG A 207 -10.60 -3.23 22.12
CA ARG A 207 -10.90 -4.00 23.33
C ARG A 207 -11.99 -5.04 23.04
N PRO A 208 -11.98 -6.23 23.67
CA PRO A 208 -13.02 -7.24 23.44
C PRO A 208 -14.46 -6.73 23.63
N GLU A 209 -14.66 -5.68 24.43
CA GLU A 209 -15.96 -5.05 24.71
C GLU A 209 -16.37 -4.02 23.63
N ASP A 210 -15.45 -3.54 22.80
CA ASP A 210 -15.73 -2.50 21.79
C ASP A 210 -16.83 -2.90 20.80
N PRO A 211 -16.87 -4.15 20.26
CA PRO A 211 -17.96 -4.57 19.39
C PRO A 211 -19.32 -4.54 20.09
N ILE A 212 -19.40 -4.87 21.38
CA ILE A 212 -20.66 -4.84 22.15
C ILE A 212 -21.16 -3.40 22.27
N VAL A 213 -20.27 -2.47 22.64
CA VAL A 213 -20.59 -1.03 22.75
C VAL A 213 -21.08 -0.49 21.40
N LEU A 214 -20.43 -0.87 20.31
CA LEU A 214 -20.83 -0.46 18.96
C LEU A 214 -22.21 -1.02 18.56
N ILE A 215 -22.46 -2.30 18.80
CA ILE A 215 -23.74 -2.93 18.46
C ILE A 215 -24.88 -2.26 19.23
N ARG A 216 -24.76 -2.11 20.56
CA ARG A 216 -25.78 -1.43 21.40
C ARG A 216 -26.01 0.01 20.94
N HIS A 217 -24.95 0.73 20.57
CA HIS A 217 -25.08 2.08 20.01
C HIS A 217 -25.85 2.07 18.68
N TRP A 218 -25.51 1.17 17.76
CA TRP A 218 -26.18 1.08 16.44
C TRP A 218 -27.63 0.64 16.56
N MET A 219 -27.96 -0.24 17.51
CA MET A 219 -29.36 -0.60 17.81
C MET A 219 -30.17 0.60 18.28
N LYS A 220 -29.58 1.46 19.13
CA LYS A 220 -30.27 2.62 19.71
C LYS A 220 -30.39 3.81 18.75
N HIS A 221 -29.35 4.07 17.97
CA HIS A 221 -29.24 5.30 17.16
C HIS A 221 -29.32 5.04 15.65
N GLY A 222 -29.32 3.78 15.21
CA GLY A 222 -29.18 3.41 13.81
C GLY A 222 -27.76 3.58 13.28
N LYS A 223 -27.54 3.10 12.05
CA LYS A 223 -26.33 3.32 11.25
C LYS A 223 -26.70 3.31 9.76
N GLU A 224 -25.94 4.03 8.94
CA GLU A 224 -26.14 4.05 7.49
C GLU A 224 -26.01 2.63 6.89
N ILE A 225 -26.98 2.24 6.05
CA ILE A 225 -26.98 0.97 5.32
C ILE A 225 -25.71 0.84 4.46
N GLY A 226 -25.10 -0.35 4.51
CA GLY A 226 -23.84 -0.65 3.83
C GLY A 226 -22.60 -0.34 4.66
N THR A 227 -22.75 0.25 5.86
CA THR A 227 -21.64 0.35 6.81
C THR A 227 -21.31 -1.02 7.38
N ALA A 228 -20.02 -1.40 7.38
CA ALA A 228 -19.57 -2.67 7.95
C ALA A 228 -18.25 -2.49 8.72
N PHE A 229 -18.25 -2.91 9.99
CA PHE A 229 -17.07 -2.96 10.83
C PHE A 229 -16.66 -4.43 11.00
N LYS A 230 -15.40 -4.75 10.74
CA LYS A 230 -14.84 -6.11 10.85
C LYS A 230 -13.82 -6.14 11.98
N PHE A 231 -14.01 -7.05 12.92
CA PHE A 231 -13.10 -7.26 14.05
C PHE A 231 -12.38 -8.59 13.85
N HIS A 232 -11.06 -8.58 13.81
CA HIS A 232 -10.29 -9.80 13.62
C HIS A 232 -9.92 -10.45 14.96
N ASP A 233 -10.45 -11.65 15.20
CA ASP A 233 -10.24 -12.44 16.43
C ASP A 233 -9.48 -13.74 16.07
N TYR A 234 -8.14 -13.77 16.19
CA TYR A 234 -7.37 -14.98 15.87
C TYR A 234 -7.50 -16.02 17.00
N GLY A 235 -7.74 -17.26 16.59
CA GLY A 235 -8.41 -18.32 17.37
C GLY A 235 -7.76 -18.87 18.65
N ASN A 236 -6.73 -18.25 19.21
CA ASN A 236 -6.18 -18.71 20.50
C ASN A 236 -6.88 -18.10 21.72
N ASN A 237 -7.66 -17.02 21.55
CA ASN A 237 -8.48 -16.41 22.59
C ASN A 237 -9.73 -15.80 21.94
N GLN A 238 -10.74 -16.61 21.61
CA GLN A 238 -12.06 -16.19 21.07
C GLN A 238 -12.87 -15.30 22.05
N ARG A 239 -12.20 -14.51 22.89
CA ARG A 239 -12.77 -13.72 23.98
C ARG A 239 -13.81 -12.74 23.47
N THR A 240 -13.57 -12.13 22.31
CA THR A 240 -14.53 -11.21 21.71
C THR A 240 -15.80 -11.93 21.31
N MET A 241 -15.67 -13.05 20.58
CA MET A 241 -16.83 -13.86 20.17
C MET A 241 -17.59 -14.45 21.37
N HIS A 242 -16.88 -14.93 22.40
CA HIS A 242 -17.51 -15.41 23.62
C HIS A 242 -18.31 -14.30 24.31
N LEU A 243 -17.71 -13.13 24.53
CA LEU A 243 -18.41 -11.99 25.15
C LEU A 243 -19.63 -11.55 24.34
N LEU A 244 -19.53 -11.52 23.01
CA LEU A 244 -20.67 -11.23 22.14
C LEU A 244 -21.79 -12.26 22.31
N LEU A 245 -21.45 -13.56 22.30
CA LEU A 245 -22.43 -14.61 22.51
C LEU A 245 -23.08 -14.52 23.90
N GLU A 246 -22.33 -14.11 24.93
CA GLU A 246 -22.86 -13.95 26.29
C GLU A 246 -23.76 -12.72 26.47
N GLU A 247 -23.35 -11.58 25.95
CA GLU A 247 -24.06 -10.30 26.09
C GLU A 247 -25.32 -10.20 25.24
N PHE A 248 -25.44 -11.04 24.23
CA PHE A 248 -26.56 -11.05 23.29
C PHE A 248 -27.31 -12.39 23.32
N LYS A 249 -27.20 -13.18 24.40
CA LYS A 249 -27.96 -14.43 24.62
C LYS A 249 -29.47 -14.23 24.49
N GLU A 250 -29.97 -13.03 24.79
CA GLU A 250 -31.41 -12.73 24.64
C GLU A 250 -31.93 -12.95 23.22
N PHE A 251 -31.09 -12.77 22.19
CA PHE A 251 -31.47 -12.93 20.79
C PHE A 251 -31.40 -14.38 20.28
N GLU A 252 -30.81 -15.31 21.05
CA GLU A 252 -30.80 -16.73 20.67
C GLU A 252 -32.19 -17.37 20.84
N LYS A 253 -33.06 -16.79 21.67
CA LYS A 253 -34.38 -17.33 22.02
C LYS A 253 -35.53 -16.78 21.17
N GLU A 254 -35.25 -15.87 20.24
CA GLU A 254 -36.24 -15.24 19.35
C GLU A 254 -36.31 -15.91 17.95
N ARG A 255 -35.70 -17.09 17.80
CA ARG A 255 -35.80 -17.94 16.60
C ARG A 255 -36.89 -18.99 16.73
#